data_AF-A0A3M7NUL5-F1
#
_entry.id   AF-A0A3M7NUL5-F1
#
_cell.length_a   1.000
_cell.length_b   1.000
_cell.length_c   1.000
_cell.angle_alpha   90.00
_cell.angle_beta   90.00
_cell.angle_gamma   90.00
#
_symmetry.space_group_name_H-M   'P 1'
#
loop_
_entity.id
_entity.type
_entity.pdbx_description
1 polymer ?
#
loop_
_entity_poly.entity_id
_entity_poly.type
_entity_poly.pdbx_seq_one_letter_code
_entity_poly.pdbx_strand_id
1 'polypeptide(L)'
;MPSRLLVRSAAFLLFSHALILLILYAWPRLPDQLPASVPSLLNTSLAIAMTAVAGRGPAFLTRRPLTFDFHLGHNLRQSAHIHAHLVSSRSLSSSARASQAMAGSAVSHISLHIAASSSGKGRKFTAELSTFDYHASDTDGLGLQKGRSIEEKRRARPDSGQDSYFAARLGPDGTATAFAIADGVGGWVDHGIDPADFSHGLCSHMANTSLQARDGTLGPRELLARAYSAIISDPEVVGGGSTACVGVADQHGRMRVANLGDSGYVHLRLGTVHHYSDPQTHAFNTPYQLSLTPPDILRQTMIFGGVMLHDGPERADLSDHMLGHGDVLILATDGVWDNLDAQDVLKTVTRVMRQAGAWKIDRSEGYVVTDKIGDLVKQGRVQSQRLCGTLQAVLAAEIVGEAKAASLDANREGPFAKAVKKEFPYERWTGGKVDDIAVLVLVPIAGDEPLKNDISIRGTLKSVDQYLNIKLDDITVLDEIKYPHLSSVKNVFIRGSVVRYVHLDRERVDVGLLEDACRREAQAAKTGAGKKGE
;
A
#
# COMPACT_ATOMS: atom_id res chain seq x y z
N MET A 1 -15.56 -10.76 50.70
CA MET A 1 -16.34 -11.64 49.80
C MET A 1 -17.60 -12.08 50.53
N PRO A 2 -18.80 -12.09 49.91
CA PRO A 2 -19.28 -11.38 48.70
C PRO A 2 -20.11 -10.14 49.18
N SER A 3 -21.22 -9.60 48.62
CA SER A 3 -21.99 -9.87 47.38
C SER A 3 -22.73 -8.63 46.83
N ARG A 4 -22.45 -8.30 45.56
CA ARG A 4 -23.40 -8.04 44.43
C ARG A 4 -24.60 -7.06 44.50
N LEU A 5 -24.70 -6.31 43.38
CA LEU A 5 -25.89 -5.87 42.61
C LEU A 5 -26.72 -4.66 43.11
N LEU A 6 -26.49 -3.49 42.50
CA LEU A 6 -27.41 -2.84 41.53
C LEU A 6 -26.86 -1.49 41.01
N VAL A 7 -26.39 -1.42 39.75
CA VAL A 7 -26.02 -0.15 39.07
C VAL A 7 -26.42 -0.19 37.59
N ARG A 8 -27.67 0.21 37.31
CA ARG A 8 -28.29 0.61 36.03
C ARG A 8 -29.53 1.44 36.42
N SER A 9 -29.93 2.56 35.79
CA SER A 9 -29.58 3.13 34.48
C SER A 9 -29.65 4.68 34.49
N ALA A 10 -28.73 5.35 33.78
CA ALA A 10 -28.81 6.70 33.19
C ALA A 10 -27.37 7.20 32.93
N ALA A 11 -26.76 7.19 31.73
CA ALA A 11 -27.28 6.97 30.38
C ALA A 11 -28.33 8.01 29.92
N PHE A 12 -27.90 9.24 29.65
CA PHE A 12 -27.89 9.83 28.29
C PHE A 12 -27.16 11.19 28.29
N LEU A 13 -26.59 11.56 27.12
CA LEU A 13 -25.96 12.85 26.76
C LEU A 13 -24.63 13.24 27.44
N LEU A 14 -23.80 13.98 26.68
CA LEU A 14 -22.52 14.61 27.07
C LEU A 14 -21.38 13.69 27.54
N PHE A 15 -21.02 12.71 26.71
CA PHE A 15 -19.68 12.10 26.71
C PHE A 15 -18.90 12.51 25.44
N SER A 16 -18.41 13.75 25.43
CA SER A 16 -17.48 14.26 24.42
C SER A 16 -16.65 15.42 25.00
N HIS A 17 -15.45 15.65 24.45
CA HIS A 17 -14.58 16.82 24.72
C HIS A 17 -13.95 16.94 26.12
N ALA A 18 -13.42 15.84 26.66
CA ALA A 18 -12.51 15.88 27.83
C ALA A 18 -11.45 14.74 27.84
N LEU A 19 -10.91 14.34 26.67
CA LEU A 19 -10.03 13.16 26.56
C LEU A 19 -8.82 13.28 25.62
N ILE A 20 -8.21 14.47 25.50
CA ILE A 20 -6.83 14.64 24.95
C ILE A 20 -5.98 15.55 25.85
N LEU A 21 -6.12 15.37 27.18
CA LEU A 21 -5.25 16.00 28.18
C LEU A 21 -4.83 15.04 29.31
N LEU A 22 -5.25 13.76 29.27
CA LEU A 22 -4.88 12.79 30.30
C LEU A 22 -4.87 11.35 29.78
N ILE A 23 -3.94 11.07 28.86
CA ILE A 23 -3.46 9.70 28.61
C ILE A 23 -2.24 9.50 29.53
N LEU A 24 -2.05 8.29 30.07
CA LEU A 24 -0.92 7.86 30.94
C LEU A 24 -0.95 8.16 32.45
N TYR A 25 -2.08 8.02 33.14
CA TYR A 25 -2.02 7.82 34.60
C TYR A 25 -1.59 6.39 35.01
N ALA A 26 -1.73 5.37 34.15
CA ALA A 26 -1.54 3.97 34.54
C ALA A 26 -0.90 3.07 33.46
N TRP A 27 0.37 3.32 33.08
CA TRP A 27 1.24 2.26 32.53
C TRP A 27 2.73 2.58 32.81
N PRO A 28 3.55 1.67 33.37
CA PRO A 28 4.96 1.95 33.68
C PRO A 28 5.93 2.03 32.48
N ARG A 29 5.51 1.56 31.30
CA ARG A 29 6.21 1.65 30.01
C ARG A 29 5.17 1.63 28.89
N LEU A 30 5.17 2.60 28.00
CA LEU A 30 4.40 2.49 26.76
C LEU A 30 5.24 1.82 25.67
N PRO A 31 4.67 0.94 24.84
CA PRO A 31 5.27 0.58 23.55
C PRO A 31 5.19 1.77 22.59
N ASP A 32 6.04 1.75 21.56
CA ASP A 32 6.39 2.93 20.74
C ASP A 32 5.30 3.47 19.81
N GLN A 33 4.06 2.95 19.86
CA GLN A 33 2.92 3.46 19.08
C GLN A 33 1.60 3.42 19.86
N LEU A 34 0.79 4.48 19.70
CA LEU A 34 -0.59 4.61 20.20
C LEU A 34 -1.61 4.36 19.07
N PRO A 35 -2.80 3.79 19.35
CA PRO A 35 -3.80 3.47 18.34
C PRO A 35 -4.52 4.72 17.79
N ALA A 36 -4.89 4.69 16.50
CA ALA A 36 -5.28 5.86 15.72
C ALA A 36 -6.75 6.34 15.87
N SER A 37 -7.53 5.82 16.83
CA SER A 37 -9.00 5.90 16.83
C SER A 37 -9.63 7.24 17.26
N VAL A 38 -8.96 8.37 17.02
CA VAL A 38 -9.43 9.75 17.31
C VAL A 38 -8.78 10.70 16.29
N PRO A 39 -9.45 11.11 15.19
CA PRO A 39 -10.28 12.33 15.26
C PRO A 39 -11.43 12.47 14.21
N SER A 40 -12.60 12.99 14.61
CA SER A 40 -13.60 13.53 13.66
C SER A 40 -14.53 14.64 14.19
N LEU A 41 -14.44 15.03 15.47
CA LEU A 41 -15.38 15.96 16.13
C LEU A 41 -14.71 17.05 17.00
N LEU A 42 -13.39 17.22 16.94
CA LEU A 42 -12.60 17.90 18.00
C LEU A 42 -12.30 19.39 17.80
N ASN A 43 -12.54 19.96 16.62
CA ASN A 43 -12.02 21.30 16.25
C ASN A 43 -12.55 22.47 17.08
N THR A 44 -13.69 22.36 17.77
CA THR A 44 -14.33 23.52 18.43
C THR A 44 -13.91 23.70 19.89
N SER A 45 -13.58 22.63 20.61
CA SER A 45 -13.32 22.70 22.06
C SER A 45 -11.85 22.92 22.40
N LEU A 46 -10.92 22.51 21.53
CA LEU A 46 -9.49 22.55 21.82
C LEU A 46 -8.90 23.97 21.86
N ALA A 47 -9.53 24.93 21.18
CA ALA A 47 -9.10 26.33 21.13
C ALA A 47 -9.38 27.14 22.43
N ILE A 48 -10.36 26.70 23.24
CA ILE A 48 -10.83 27.48 24.40
C ILE A 48 -9.86 27.29 25.59
N ALA A 49 -9.47 26.05 25.88
CA ALA A 49 -8.63 25.70 27.02
C ALA A 49 -7.26 26.41 27.03
N MET A 50 -6.60 26.53 25.88
CA MET A 50 -5.29 27.21 25.79
C MET A 50 -5.41 28.73 25.78
N THR A 51 -6.55 29.28 25.36
CA THR A 51 -6.83 30.73 25.46
C THR A 51 -6.91 31.18 26.93
N ALA A 52 -7.41 30.33 27.83
CA ALA A 52 -7.41 30.59 29.27
C ALA A 52 -6.00 30.63 29.90
N VAL A 53 -5.02 29.96 29.29
CA VAL A 53 -3.60 29.98 29.73
C VAL A 53 -2.85 31.19 29.16
N ALA A 54 -3.12 31.56 27.90
CA ALA A 54 -2.48 32.70 27.24
C ALA A 54 -2.76 34.07 27.90
N GLY A 55 -3.81 34.17 28.72
CA GLY A 55 -4.24 35.43 29.37
C GLY A 55 -3.36 35.93 30.53
N ARG A 56 -2.29 35.24 30.92
CA ARG A 56 -1.33 35.70 31.96
C ARG A 56 0.12 35.39 31.59
N GLY A 57 1.00 36.37 31.80
CA GLY A 57 2.39 36.32 31.33
C GLY A 57 3.28 35.26 32.01
N PRO A 58 4.44 34.93 31.40
CA PRO A 58 5.30 33.81 31.79
C PRO A 58 6.09 34.12 33.07
N ALA A 59 5.48 33.89 34.23
CA ALA A 59 6.14 34.12 35.53
C ALA A 59 5.78 33.12 36.66
N PHE A 60 4.78 32.24 36.48
CA PHE A 60 4.11 31.60 37.63
C PHE A 60 3.98 30.07 37.63
N LEU A 61 4.67 29.35 36.73
CA LEU A 61 4.78 27.89 36.79
C LEU A 61 6.23 27.43 36.60
N THR A 62 6.75 26.72 37.61
CA THR A 62 8.08 26.07 37.71
C THR A 62 9.31 27.00 37.85
N ARG A 63 10.41 26.44 38.39
CA ARG A 63 11.68 27.12 38.69
C ARG A 63 12.88 26.65 37.82
N ARG A 64 12.64 25.81 36.81
CA ARG A 64 13.65 25.23 35.91
C ARG A 64 13.05 25.01 34.51
N PRO A 65 13.86 25.01 33.43
CA PRO A 65 13.37 24.78 32.07
C PRO A 65 12.77 23.38 31.91
N LEU A 66 11.75 23.30 31.04
CA LEU A 66 10.97 22.11 30.74
C LEU A 66 11.26 21.65 29.30
N THR A 67 11.56 20.36 29.11
CA THR A 67 11.77 19.74 27.80
C THR A 67 10.56 18.89 27.40
N PHE A 68 10.28 18.84 26.10
CA PHE A 68 9.04 18.37 25.48
C PHE A 68 9.35 17.62 24.17
N ASP A 69 8.44 16.72 23.73
CA ASP A 69 8.53 16.01 22.45
C ASP A 69 7.29 16.28 21.57
N PHE A 70 7.50 16.50 20.26
CA PHE A 70 6.48 16.89 19.28
C PHE A 70 6.60 16.10 17.99
N HIS A 71 5.47 15.83 17.32
CA HIS A 71 5.43 15.27 15.97
C HIS A 71 4.70 16.20 15.00
N LEU A 72 5.37 16.46 13.87
CA LEU A 72 4.99 17.38 12.79
C LEU A 72 4.53 16.63 11.53
N GLY A 73 3.64 17.25 10.73
CA GLY A 73 3.34 16.84 9.34
C GLY A 73 2.99 18.06 8.48
N HIS A 74 3.62 18.22 7.30
CA HIS A 74 3.82 19.56 6.72
C HIS A 74 2.90 19.94 5.54
N ASN A 75 2.30 21.13 5.62
CA ASN A 75 1.60 21.77 4.49
C ASN A 75 1.83 23.30 4.53
N LEU A 76 2.66 23.83 3.60
CA LEU A 76 2.83 25.27 3.38
C LEU A 76 2.63 25.60 1.90
N ARG A 77 1.77 26.59 1.63
CA ARG A 77 1.82 27.42 0.42
C ARG A 77 2.29 28.81 0.83
N GLN A 78 3.37 29.30 0.25
CA GLN A 78 3.72 30.71 0.33
C GLN A 78 2.87 31.50 -0.67
N SER A 79 2.21 32.55 -0.20
CA SER A 79 1.47 33.49 -1.06
C SER A 79 2.42 34.59 -1.54
N ALA A 80 2.68 34.63 -2.85
CA ALA A 80 3.35 35.75 -3.51
C ALA A 80 2.46 36.25 -4.65
N HIS A 81 1.85 37.42 -4.49
CA HIS A 81 1.07 38.06 -5.54
C HIS A 81 1.99 38.84 -6.50
N ILE A 82 1.92 38.52 -7.80
CA ILE A 82 2.42 39.39 -8.86
C ILE A 82 1.30 39.52 -9.91
N HIS A 83 0.94 40.75 -10.27
CA HIS A 83 -0.04 41.02 -11.33
C HIS A 83 0.59 40.85 -12.71
N ALA A 84 -0.17 40.28 -13.65
CA ALA A 84 0.10 40.36 -15.08
C ALA A 84 -1.21 40.69 -15.82
N HIS A 85 -1.14 41.57 -16.82
CA HIS A 85 -2.29 42.06 -17.60
C HIS A 85 -2.19 41.59 -19.06
N LEU A 86 -3.30 41.07 -19.61
CA LEU A 86 -3.59 40.93 -21.06
C LEU A 86 -2.63 39.96 -21.81
N VAL A 87 -3.06 39.17 -22.80
CA VAL A 87 -3.90 39.45 -23.98
C VAL A 87 -4.78 38.23 -24.31
N SER A 88 -5.87 38.42 -25.07
CA SER A 88 -6.82 37.36 -25.45
C SER A 88 -6.59 36.76 -26.85
N SER A 89 -6.93 35.49 -27.04
CA SER A 89 -7.41 34.98 -28.34
C SER A 89 -8.50 33.91 -28.21
N ARG A 90 -9.52 34.07 -29.06
CA ARG A 90 -10.75 33.27 -29.26
C ARG A 90 -10.41 31.78 -29.47
N SER A 91 -10.97 30.80 -28.74
CA SER A 91 -12.38 30.37 -28.55
C SER A 91 -12.97 29.51 -29.68
N LEU A 92 -13.38 28.28 -29.34
CA LEU A 92 -14.49 27.55 -29.96
C LEU A 92 -15.28 26.85 -28.84
N SER A 93 -16.61 26.73 -29.00
CA SER A 93 -17.53 26.38 -27.90
C SER A 93 -18.46 25.21 -28.25
N SER A 94 -18.70 24.34 -27.26
CA SER A 94 -19.80 23.37 -27.30
C SER A 94 -20.40 23.13 -25.90
N SER A 95 -21.73 23.15 -25.84
CA SER A 95 -22.58 22.50 -24.82
C SER A 95 -22.17 22.61 -23.33
N ALA A 96 -22.13 23.82 -22.77
CA ALA A 96 -22.07 24.02 -21.32
C ALA A 96 -23.45 23.79 -20.66
N ARG A 97 -23.75 22.58 -20.15
CA ARG A 97 -24.93 22.35 -19.28
C ARG A 97 -24.87 21.16 -18.30
N ALA A 98 -23.71 20.53 -18.09
CA ALA A 98 -23.55 19.38 -17.18
C ALA A 98 -22.57 19.63 -16.01
N SER A 99 -21.98 20.82 -15.90
CA SER A 99 -20.79 21.09 -15.09
C SER A 99 -21.02 21.89 -13.78
N GLN A 100 -22.25 21.97 -13.28
CA GLN A 100 -22.62 22.70 -12.04
C GLN A 100 -23.00 21.79 -10.86
N ALA A 101 -22.50 20.55 -10.82
CA ALA A 101 -22.74 19.60 -9.72
C ALA A 101 -21.46 19.04 -9.06
N MET A 102 -20.27 19.50 -9.46
CA MET A 102 -18.97 18.94 -9.03
C MET A 102 -18.03 19.97 -8.38
N ALA A 103 -18.59 20.83 -7.53
CA ALA A 103 -17.84 21.76 -6.68
C ALA A 103 -18.15 21.47 -5.20
N GLY A 104 -17.55 20.40 -4.65
CA GLY A 104 -17.85 19.99 -3.26
C GLY A 104 -17.18 18.73 -2.71
N SER A 105 -16.45 17.95 -3.52
CA SER A 105 -15.66 16.81 -3.03
C SER A 105 -14.18 17.00 -3.35
N ALA A 106 -13.32 16.84 -2.35
CA ALA A 106 -11.89 16.71 -2.58
C ALA A 106 -11.60 15.30 -3.11
N VAL A 107 -10.82 15.18 -4.18
CA VAL A 107 -10.36 13.87 -4.67
C VAL A 107 -9.49 13.24 -3.60
N SER A 108 -9.97 12.16 -3.00
CA SER A 108 -9.27 11.47 -1.91
C SER A 108 -7.99 10.81 -2.42
N HIS A 109 -6.87 11.11 -1.79
CA HIS A 109 -5.62 10.40 -2.01
C HIS A 109 -5.81 8.91 -1.70
N ILE A 110 -5.30 8.01 -2.55
CA ILE A 110 -5.27 6.57 -2.35
C ILE A 110 -3.83 6.12 -2.09
N SER A 111 -3.59 5.46 -0.96
CA SER A 111 -2.37 4.68 -0.74
C SER A 111 -2.57 3.24 -1.19
N LEU A 112 -1.54 2.61 -1.74
CA LEU A 112 -1.56 1.20 -2.10
C LEU A 112 -0.77 0.40 -1.06
N HIS A 113 -1.44 -0.53 -0.37
CA HIS A 113 -0.82 -1.46 0.56
C HIS A 113 -0.63 -2.79 -0.17
N ILE A 114 0.62 -3.21 -0.37
CA ILE A 114 0.99 -4.28 -1.32
C ILE A 114 1.77 -5.37 -0.60
N ALA A 115 1.48 -6.64 -0.91
CA ALA A 115 2.32 -7.76 -0.49
C ALA A 115 2.37 -8.86 -1.55
N ALA A 116 3.51 -9.53 -1.66
CA ALA A 116 3.69 -10.72 -2.48
C ALA A 116 3.70 -11.99 -1.62
N SER A 117 3.30 -13.12 -2.19
CA SER A 117 3.54 -14.45 -1.64
C SER A 117 3.87 -15.44 -2.76
N SER A 118 4.64 -16.49 -2.48
CA SER A 118 5.01 -17.48 -3.51
C SER A 118 5.30 -18.89 -2.96
N SER A 119 5.38 -19.89 -3.84
CA SER A 119 5.83 -21.24 -3.52
C SER A 119 6.32 -21.99 -4.75
N GLY A 120 7.64 -22.20 -4.83
CA GLY A 120 8.28 -22.87 -5.96
C GLY A 120 7.85 -24.34 -6.19
N LYS A 121 8.09 -24.85 -7.40
CA LYS A 121 7.73 -26.16 -7.90
C LYS A 121 8.41 -27.25 -7.06
N GLY A 122 7.63 -28.21 -6.58
CA GLY A 122 8.11 -29.24 -5.64
C GLY A 122 8.48 -28.75 -4.22
N ARG A 123 8.38 -27.45 -3.92
CA ARG A 123 8.63 -26.89 -2.58
C ARG A 123 7.39 -26.99 -1.69
N LYS A 124 7.63 -27.07 -0.38
CA LYS A 124 6.58 -26.93 0.64
C LYS A 124 6.37 -25.45 0.96
N PHE A 125 5.22 -24.91 0.60
CA PHE A 125 4.82 -23.56 0.99
C PHE A 125 4.89 -23.36 2.51
N THR A 126 5.50 -22.25 2.95
CA THR A 126 5.60 -21.82 4.34
C THR A 126 5.37 -20.32 4.38
N ALA A 127 4.16 -19.89 4.73
CA ALA A 127 3.69 -18.52 4.50
C ALA A 127 4.58 -17.45 5.15
N GLU A 128 5.11 -17.71 6.35
CA GLU A 128 5.97 -16.80 7.11
C GLU A 128 7.35 -16.57 6.47
N LEU A 129 7.79 -17.48 5.60
CA LEU A 129 9.09 -17.42 4.91
C LEU A 129 8.97 -16.99 3.43
N SER A 130 7.77 -17.09 2.87
CA SER A 130 7.49 -16.88 1.44
C SER A 130 6.56 -15.69 1.17
N THR A 131 6.23 -14.87 2.17
CA THR A 131 5.32 -13.72 2.05
C THR A 131 6.01 -12.43 2.50
N PHE A 132 5.88 -11.36 1.71
CA PHE A 132 6.62 -10.12 1.86
C PHE A 132 5.71 -8.91 1.62
N ASP A 133 5.49 -8.08 2.63
CA ASP A 133 4.94 -6.73 2.44
C ASP A 133 5.93 -5.86 1.65
N TYR A 134 5.40 -4.93 0.86
CA TYR A 134 6.16 -3.83 0.25
C TYR A 134 5.83 -2.51 0.97
N HIS A 135 6.86 -1.77 1.37
CA HIS A 135 6.69 -0.44 1.94
C HIS A 135 7.25 0.63 1.00
N ALA A 136 6.47 1.69 0.73
CA ALA A 136 6.89 2.80 -0.14
C ALA A 136 8.11 3.59 0.38
N SER A 137 8.49 3.37 1.64
CA SER A 137 9.73 3.85 2.26
C SER A 137 10.99 3.08 1.86
N ASP A 138 10.85 1.83 1.37
CA ASP A 138 11.98 0.96 1.06
C ASP A 138 12.73 1.51 -0.16
N THR A 139 14.03 1.77 0.02
CA THR A 139 14.91 2.34 -1.01
C THR A 139 15.05 1.46 -2.25
N ASP A 140 14.97 0.15 -2.03
CA ASP A 140 15.27 -0.90 -2.99
C ASP A 140 13.99 -1.38 -3.71
N GLY A 141 12.81 -1.11 -3.16
CA GLY A 141 11.57 -1.76 -3.57
C GLY A 141 11.55 -3.28 -3.33
N LEU A 142 10.44 -3.90 -3.74
CA LEU A 142 10.31 -5.35 -3.83
C LEU A 142 10.74 -5.79 -5.24
N GLY A 143 11.49 -6.88 -5.35
CA GLY A 143 11.86 -7.50 -6.64
C GLY A 143 13.22 -7.13 -7.24
N LEU A 144 14.00 -6.22 -6.63
CA LEU A 144 15.40 -6.02 -7.03
C LEU A 144 16.27 -7.25 -6.67
N GLN A 145 17.08 -7.70 -7.63
CA GLN A 145 18.11 -8.71 -7.39
C GLN A 145 19.21 -8.16 -6.47
N LYS A 146 19.63 -8.94 -5.48
CA LYS A 146 20.68 -8.56 -4.50
C LYS A 146 21.91 -9.46 -4.63
N GLY A 147 23.02 -8.91 -5.09
CA GLY A 147 24.28 -9.63 -5.29
C GLY A 147 25.21 -8.90 -6.27
N ARG A 148 26.51 -9.21 -6.21
CA ARG A 148 27.55 -8.73 -7.14
C ARG A 148 27.89 -9.73 -8.24
N SER A 149 27.47 -10.99 -8.09
CA SER A 149 27.56 -12.02 -9.12
C SER A 149 26.20 -12.70 -9.32
N ILE A 150 26.03 -13.36 -10.46
CA ILE A 150 24.83 -14.11 -10.79
C ILE A 150 24.51 -15.20 -9.74
N GLU A 151 25.50 -15.83 -9.12
CA GLU A 151 25.25 -16.83 -8.06
C GLU A 151 24.80 -16.20 -6.74
N GLU A 152 25.27 -14.99 -6.40
CA GLU A 152 24.73 -14.24 -5.26
C GLU A 152 23.28 -13.84 -5.53
N LYS A 153 23.00 -13.28 -6.71
CA LYS A 153 21.65 -12.90 -7.16
C LYS A 153 20.68 -14.08 -7.14
N ARG A 154 21.09 -15.24 -7.67
CA ARG A 154 20.35 -16.51 -7.65
C ARG A 154 20.05 -16.98 -6.22
N ARG A 155 21.02 -16.91 -5.29
CA ARG A 155 20.81 -17.26 -3.87
C ARG A 155 19.92 -16.28 -3.10
N ALA A 156 19.76 -15.05 -3.59
CA ALA A 156 18.95 -14.01 -2.97
C ALA A 156 17.50 -13.93 -3.52
N ARG A 157 17.11 -14.82 -4.45
CA ARG A 157 15.73 -14.94 -4.91
C ARG A 157 14.80 -15.42 -3.78
N PRO A 158 13.52 -14.99 -3.75
CA PRO A 158 12.50 -15.66 -2.96
C PRO A 158 12.31 -17.11 -3.45
N ASP A 159 11.66 -17.96 -2.64
CA ASP A 159 11.34 -19.36 -3.01
C ASP A 159 10.12 -19.42 -3.96
N SER A 160 10.18 -18.66 -5.05
CA SER A 160 9.19 -18.57 -6.13
C SER A 160 9.54 -19.45 -7.35
N GLY A 161 10.76 -19.97 -7.41
CA GLY A 161 11.24 -20.82 -8.51
C GLY A 161 11.54 -20.01 -9.76
N GLN A 162 10.76 -20.21 -10.83
CA GLN A 162 10.84 -19.48 -12.09
C GLN A 162 9.92 -18.24 -12.10
N ASP A 163 8.98 -18.13 -11.16
CA ASP A 163 8.14 -16.94 -10.98
C ASP A 163 8.91 -15.78 -10.34
N SER A 164 8.54 -14.55 -10.71
CA SER A 164 9.06 -13.32 -10.13
C SER A 164 8.01 -12.22 -10.01
N TYR A 165 8.25 -11.27 -9.12
CA TYR A 165 7.36 -10.14 -8.85
C TYR A 165 8.17 -8.91 -8.41
N PHE A 166 7.63 -7.71 -8.67
CA PHE A 166 8.20 -6.46 -8.16
C PHE A 166 7.13 -5.46 -7.74
N ALA A 167 7.49 -4.55 -6.83
CA ALA A 167 6.72 -3.36 -6.50
C ALA A 167 7.67 -2.21 -6.14
N ALA A 168 7.49 -1.04 -6.77
CA ALA A 168 8.34 0.12 -6.58
C ALA A 168 7.57 1.44 -6.77
N ARG A 169 7.97 2.47 -6.01
CA ARG A 169 7.50 3.85 -6.22
C ARG A 169 7.92 4.36 -7.61
N LEU A 170 7.11 5.25 -8.17
CA LEU A 170 7.28 5.82 -9.50
C LEU A 170 7.06 7.34 -9.48
N GLY A 171 7.94 8.07 -10.17
CA GLY A 171 7.85 9.53 -10.30
C GLY A 171 8.29 10.30 -9.04
N PRO A 172 8.18 11.64 -9.07
CA PRO A 172 8.63 12.50 -7.98
C PRO A 172 7.83 12.22 -6.71
N ASP A 173 8.49 12.18 -5.56
CA ASP A 173 7.94 11.83 -4.24
C ASP A 173 7.16 10.50 -4.16
N GLY A 174 7.19 9.64 -5.19
CA GLY A 174 6.36 8.44 -5.27
C GLY A 174 4.88 8.72 -5.58
N THR A 175 4.59 9.72 -6.42
CA THR A 175 3.22 10.06 -6.88
C THR A 175 2.44 8.93 -7.58
N ALA A 176 3.13 7.86 -7.99
CA ALA A 176 2.55 6.62 -8.48
C ALA A 176 3.32 5.42 -7.92
N THR A 177 2.75 4.22 -8.05
CA THR A 177 3.44 2.94 -7.79
C THR A 177 3.37 2.07 -9.02
N ALA A 178 4.51 1.51 -9.42
CA ALA A 178 4.64 0.50 -10.46
C ALA A 178 4.84 -0.88 -9.82
N PHE A 179 4.29 -1.91 -10.44
CA PHE A 179 4.32 -3.28 -9.92
C PHE A 179 4.12 -4.28 -11.05
N ALA A 180 4.61 -5.51 -10.88
CA ALA A 180 4.30 -6.58 -11.83
C ALA A 180 4.45 -7.96 -11.19
N ILE A 181 3.93 -8.95 -11.92
CA ILE A 181 4.29 -10.36 -11.79
C ILE A 181 4.69 -10.91 -13.16
N ALA A 182 5.55 -11.92 -13.16
CA ALA A 182 6.12 -12.55 -14.36
C ALA A 182 6.42 -14.03 -14.07
N ASP A 183 6.05 -14.95 -14.95
CA ASP A 183 6.52 -16.35 -14.91
C ASP A 183 7.69 -16.54 -15.89
N GLY A 184 8.67 -17.38 -15.53
CA GLY A 184 9.80 -17.73 -16.37
C GLY A 184 9.56 -19.03 -17.12
N VAL A 185 9.40 -18.98 -18.44
CA VAL A 185 8.92 -20.11 -19.26
C VAL A 185 9.83 -21.34 -19.13
N GLY A 186 9.29 -22.42 -18.53
CA GLY A 186 10.07 -23.61 -18.17
C GLY A 186 10.79 -24.33 -19.32
N GLY A 187 10.36 -24.17 -20.57
CA GLY A 187 10.96 -24.81 -21.75
C GLY A 187 12.42 -24.43 -22.02
N TRP A 188 12.94 -23.35 -21.44
CA TRP A 188 14.35 -22.97 -21.58
C TRP A 188 15.31 -23.89 -20.80
N VAL A 189 14.79 -24.68 -19.84
CA VAL A 189 15.59 -25.66 -19.07
C VAL A 189 16.18 -26.75 -19.97
N ASP A 190 15.46 -27.18 -21.02
CA ASP A 190 15.95 -28.19 -21.99
C ASP A 190 17.16 -27.71 -22.79
N HIS A 191 17.40 -26.39 -22.83
CA HIS A 191 18.57 -25.76 -23.42
C HIS A 191 19.67 -25.41 -22.40
N GLY A 192 19.53 -25.83 -21.14
CA GLY A 192 20.48 -25.55 -20.06
C GLY A 192 20.43 -24.11 -19.53
N ILE A 193 19.35 -23.38 -19.82
CA ILE A 193 19.13 -21.99 -19.42
C ILE A 193 18.18 -21.96 -18.23
N ASP A 194 18.47 -21.14 -17.22
CA ASP A 194 17.60 -20.94 -16.05
C ASP A 194 16.54 -19.86 -16.38
N PRO A 195 15.24 -20.21 -16.50
CA PRO A 195 14.20 -19.22 -16.81
C PRO A 195 14.08 -18.13 -15.73
N ALA A 196 14.48 -18.44 -14.50
CA ALA A 196 14.50 -17.51 -13.38
C ALA A 196 15.59 -16.43 -13.51
N ASP A 197 16.60 -16.59 -14.37
CA ASP A 197 17.49 -15.47 -14.73
C ASP A 197 16.71 -14.39 -15.49
N PHE A 198 15.85 -14.80 -16.42
CA PHE A 198 15.07 -13.88 -17.24
C PHE A 198 13.92 -13.22 -16.45
N SER A 199 13.07 -13.99 -15.77
CA SER A 199 11.91 -13.42 -15.06
C SER A 199 12.31 -12.48 -13.92
N HIS A 200 13.26 -12.89 -13.07
CA HIS A 200 13.80 -12.01 -12.01
C HIS A 200 14.65 -10.86 -12.58
N GLY A 201 15.33 -11.05 -13.72
CA GLY A 201 16.03 -9.97 -14.39
C GLY A 201 15.05 -8.89 -14.86
N LEU A 202 13.95 -9.29 -15.49
CA LEU A 202 12.92 -8.40 -16.01
C LEU A 202 12.24 -7.61 -14.87
N CYS A 203 11.84 -8.29 -13.79
CA CYS A 203 11.32 -7.65 -12.58
C CYS A 203 12.32 -6.66 -11.95
N SER A 204 13.60 -7.02 -11.86
CA SER A 204 14.63 -6.14 -11.31
C SER A 204 14.92 -4.93 -12.21
N HIS A 205 14.86 -5.08 -13.53
CA HIS A 205 15.01 -3.97 -14.48
C HIS A 205 13.78 -3.05 -14.49
N MET A 206 12.56 -3.59 -14.31
CA MET A 206 11.35 -2.76 -14.10
C MET A 206 11.41 -1.99 -12.78
N ALA A 207 11.82 -2.61 -11.68
CA ALA A 207 12.00 -1.94 -10.39
C ALA A 207 13.03 -0.80 -10.48
N ASN A 208 14.22 -1.07 -11.03
CA ASN A 208 15.25 -0.05 -11.28
C ASN A 208 14.73 1.11 -12.15
N THR A 209 14.06 0.80 -13.27
CA THR A 209 13.50 1.81 -14.17
C THR A 209 12.48 2.70 -13.45
N SER A 210 11.63 2.10 -12.60
CA SER A 210 10.61 2.83 -11.82
C SER A 210 11.24 3.75 -10.78
N LEU A 211 12.24 3.26 -10.04
CA LEU A 211 12.96 4.03 -9.01
C LEU A 211 13.80 5.18 -9.60
N GLN A 212 14.21 5.10 -10.86
CA GLN A 212 14.98 6.12 -11.56
C GLN A 212 14.12 7.12 -12.36
N ALA A 213 12.86 6.79 -12.65
CA ALA A 213 11.95 7.65 -13.41
C ALA A 213 11.60 8.92 -12.64
N ARG A 214 11.97 10.08 -13.22
CA ARG A 214 11.76 11.40 -12.61
C ARG A 214 10.39 12.01 -12.93
N ASP A 215 9.62 11.36 -13.79
CA ASP A 215 8.28 11.72 -14.23
C ASP A 215 7.27 10.62 -13.89
N GLY A 216 6.16 10.98 -13.22
CA GLY A 216 5.07 10.06 -12.84
C GLY A 216 4.16 9.64 -14.00
N THR A 217 4.62 9.80 -15.23
CA THR A 217 3.88 9.62 -16.49
C THR A 217 4.03 8.19 -17.05
N LEU A 218 5.12 7.51 -16.71
CA LEU A 218 5.54 6.22 -17.26
C LEU A 218 4.39 5.20 -17.22
N GLY A 219 4.00 4.69 -18.39
CA GLY A 219 2.93 3.68 -18.52
C GLY A 219 3.48 2.26 -18.40
N PRO A 220 2.63 1.26 -18.07
CA PRO A 220 3.06 -0.12 -17.84
C PRO A 220 3.76 -0.74 -19.07
N ARG A 221 3.25 -0.49 -20.28
CA ARG A 221 3.86 -0.97 -21.53
C ARG A 221 5.22 -0.34 -21.82
N GLU A 222 5.40 0.94 -21.51
CA GLU A 222 6.67 1.66 -21.68
C GLU A 222 7.70 1.18 -20.65
N LEU A 223 7.26 0.91 -19.42
CA LEU A 223 8.08 0.29 -18.38
C LEU A 223 8.53 -1.12 -18.77
N LEU A 224 7.61 -1.96 -19.26
CA LEU A 224 7.90 -3.29 -19.79
C LEU A 224 8.89 -3.22 -20.97
N ALA A 225 8.69 -2.28 -21.90
CA ALA A 225 9.58 -2.12 -23.05
C ALA A 225 10.99 -1.66 -22.67
N ARG A 226 11.14 -0.77 -21.68
CA ARG A 226 12.46 -0.35 -21.17
C ARG A 226 13.15 -1.50 -20.44
N ALA A 227 12.44 -2.24 -19.60
CA ALA A 227 13.00 -3.38 -18.89
C ALA A 227 13.36 -4.54 -19.82
N TYR A 228 12.56 -4.79 -20.86
CA TYR A 228 12.90 -5.76 -21.91
C TYR A 228 14.15 -5.33 -22.67
N SER A 229 14.23 -4.05 -23.08
CA SER A 229 15.41 -3.49 -23.75
C SER A 229 16.67 -3.57 -22.87
N ALA A 230 16.52 -3.46 -21.55
CA ALA A 230 17.61 -3.61 -20.60
C ALA A 230 18.05 -5.08 -20.45
N ILE A 231 17.11 -6.03 -20.30
CA ILE A 231 17.47 -7.44 -20.07
C ILE A 231 18.09 -8.12 -21.30
N ILE A 232 17.63 -7.81 -22.52
CA ILE A 232 18.28 -8.31 -23.75
C ILE A 232 19.69 -7.72 -23.97
N SER A 233 20.05 -6.70 -23.19
CA SER A 233 21.37 -6.06 -23.17
C SER A 233 22.20 -6.46 -21.93
N ASP A 234 21.67 -7.32 -21.05
CA ASP A 234 22.31 -7.69 -19.78
C ASP A 234 23.26 -8.88 -19.99
N PRO A 235 24.59 -8.71 -19.84
CA PRO A 235 25.57 -9.76 -20.13
C PRO A 235 25.54 -10.91 -19.10
N GLU A 236 24.81 -10.80 -17.99
CA GLU A 236 24.60 -11.92 -17.05
C GLU A 236 23.41 -12.81 -17.46
N VAL A 237 22.53 -12.37 -18.36
CA VAL A 237 21.37 -13.14 -18.83
C VAL A 237 21.70 -13.78 -20.18
N VAL A 238 22.07 -15.06 -20.16
CA VAL A 238 22.50 -15.80 -21.37
C VAL A 238 21.34 -16.03 -22.35
N GLY A 239 20.11 -16.15 -21.83
CA GLY A 239 18.89 -16.35 -22.59
C GLY A 239 17.69 -16.58 -21.67
N GLY A 240 16.55 -16.95 -22.24
CA GLY A 240 15.33 -17.26 -21.50
C GLY A 240 14.10 -16.58 -22.08
N GLY A 241 12.95 -16.73 -21.42
CA GLY A 241 11.72 -16.02 -21.80
C GLY A 241 10.71 -16.01 -20.66
N SER A 242 9.74 -15.10 -20.73
CA SER A 242 8.85 -14.83 -19.60
C SER A 242 7.54 -14.14 -20.02
N THR A 243 6.46 -14.49 -19.32
CA THR A 243 5.19 -13.74 -19.31
C THR A 243 5.31 -12.52 -18.38
N ALA A 244 4.47 -11.49 -18.54
CA ALA A 244 4.53 -10.30 -17.70
C ALA A 244 3.18 -9.56 -17.59
N CYS A 245 2.62 -9.48 -16.39
CA CYS A 245 1.49 -8.62 -16.05
C CYS A 245 1.98 -7.39 -15.27
N VAL A 246 2.07 -6.23 -15.95
CA VAL A 246 2.64 -4.99 -15.40
C VAL A 246 1.57 -3.94 -15.13
N GLY A 247 1.48 -3.46 -13.89
CA GLY A 247 0.59 -2.38 -13.47
C GLY A 247 1.32 -1.10 -13.09
N VAL A 248 0.68 0.04 -13.36
CA VAL A 248 1.05 1.35 -12.80
C VAL A 248 -0.22 2.04 -12.30
N ALA A 249 -0.25 2.42 -11.03
CA ALA A 249 -1.38 3.09 -10.40
C ALA A 249 -0.96 4.42 -9.74
N ASP A 250 -1.77 5.45 -9.92
CA ASP A 250 -1.54 6.78 -9.33
C ASP A 250 -2.23 6.99 -7.98
N GLN A 251 -1.81 8.04 -7.28
CA GLN A 251 -2.38 8.54 -6.02
C GLN A 251 -3.90 8.89 -6.09
N HIS A 252 -4.52 8.87 -7.26
CA HIS A 252 -5.96 9.14 -7.46
C HIS A 252 -6.75 7.86 -7.76
N GLY A 253 -6.11 6.69 -7.71
CA GLY A 253 -6.72 5.38 -7.95
C GLY A 253 -6.80 4.98 -9.42
N ARG A 254 -6.32 5.80 -10.37
CA ARG A 254 -6.27 5.37 -11.77
C ARG A 254 -5.13 4.37 -11.93
N MET A 255 -5.47 3.15 -12.29
CA MET A 255 -4.54 2.09 -12.64
C MET A 255 -4.55 1.85 -14.15
N ARG A 256 -3.38 1.63 -14.73
CA ARG A 256 -3.21 1.06 -16.07
C ARG A 256 -2.45 -0.26 -15.95
N VAL A 257 -2.88 -1.28 -16.69
CA VAL A 257 -2.19 -2.58 -16.78
C VAL A 257 -1.80 -2.86 -18.24
N ALA A 258 -0.66 -3.49 -18.44
CA ALA A 258 -0.25 -4.14 -19.67
C ALA A 258 0.03 -5.62 -19.37
N ASN A 259 -0.68 -6.55 -20.01
CA ASN A 259 -0.50 -7.98 -19.81
C ASN A 259 0.06 -8.67 -21.06
N LEU A 260 1.12 -9.46 -20.90
CA LEU A 260 1.67 -10.33 -21.95
C LEU A 260 1.75 -11.77 -21.43
N GLY A 261 1.07 -12.70 -22.10
CA GLY A 261 1.00 -14.11 -21.69
C GLY A 261 -0.25 -14.47 -20.87
N ASP A 262 -0.18 -15.60 -20.15
CA ASP A 262 -1.24 -16.17 -19.31
C ASP A 262 -1.02 -15.98 -17.80
N SER A 263 0.10 -15.36 -17.39
CA SER A 263 0.10 -14.43 -16.24
C SER A 263 -1.07 -13.44 -16.38
N GLY A 264 -1.58 -12.93 -15.25
CA GLY A 264 -2.77 -12.10 -15.28
C GLY A 264 -3.20 -11.54 -13.93
N TYR A 265 -4.40 -10.97 -13.89
CA TYR A 265 -4.95 -10.33 -12.70
C TYR A 265 -6.47 -10.43 -12.57
N VAL A 266 -6.94 -10.30 -11.32
CA VAL A 266 -8.35 -10.23 -10.93
C VAL A 266 -8.54 -9.01 -10.03
N HIS A 267 -9.53 -8.16 -10.36
CA HIS A 267 -9.94 -7.02 -9.55
C HIS A 267 -11.27 -7.34 -8.86
N LEU A 268 -11.28 -7.35 -7.53
CA LEU A 268 -12.44 -7.62 -6.69
C LEU A 268 -12.92 -6.35 -5.98
N ARG A 269 -14.24 -6.15 -5.97
CA ARG A 269 -14.92 -5.04 -5.28
C ARG A 269 -16.11 -5.56 -4.51
N LEU A 270 -16.15 -5.30 -3.21
CA LEU A 270 -17.30 -5.58 -2.33
C LEU A 270 -17.91 -6.99 -2.52
N GLY A 271 -17.07 -8.02 -2.49
CA GLY A 271 -17.53 -9.42 -2.66
C GLY A 271 -17.99 -9.80 -4.07
N THR A 272 -17.59 -9.05 -5.10
CA THR A 272 -17.84 -9.37 -6.51
C THR A 272 -16.53 -9.33 -7.33
N VAL A 273 -16.48 -10.08 -8.43
CA VAL A 273 -15.46 -9.91 -9.47
C VAL A 273 -15.84 -8.68 -10.29
N HIS A 274 -15.01 -7.64 -10.26
CA HIS A 274 -15.20 -6.43 -11.06
C HIS A 274 -14.59 -6.58 -12.45
N HIS A 275 -13.41 -7.20 -12.52
CA HIS A 275 -12.71 -7.54 -13.76
C HIS A 275 -11.77 -8.74 -13.54
N TYR A 276 -11.43 -9.44 -14.62
CA TYR A 276 -10.32 -10.38 -14.71
C TYR A 276 -9.70 -10.26 -16.12
N SER A 277 -8.39 -10.47 -16.24
CA SER A 277 -7.71 -10.48 -17.54
C SER A 277 -7.99 -11.76 -18.31
N ASP A 278 -8.20 -11.65 -19.62
CA ASP A 278 -8.09 -12.79 -20.54
C ASP A 278 -6.60 -13.18 -20.76
N PRO A 279 -6.26 -14.47 -20.82
CA PRO A 279 -4.88 -14.94 -21.02
C PRO A 279 -4.47 -14.92 -22.50
N GLN A 280 -3.26 -14.44 -22.81
CA GLN A 280 -2.71 -14.42 -24.16
C GLN A 280 -1.89 -15.67 -24.47
N THR A 281 -2.38 -16.52 -25.38
CA THR A 281 -1.70 -17.75 -25.80
C THR A 281 -1.67 -17.91 -27.32
N HIS A 282 -0.60 -18.51 -27.84
CA HIS A 282 -0.49 -18.91 -29.26
C HIS A 282 -1.17 -20.26 -29.54
N ALA A 283 -1.18 -21.13 -28.53
CA ALA A 283 -1.84 -22.42 -28.48
C ALA A 283 -2.08 -22.80 -27.00
N PHE A 284 -2.79 -23.89 -26.74
CA PHE A 284 -2.98 -24.40 -25.38
C PHE A 284 -1.64 -24.55 -24.62
N ASN A 285 -1.58 -24.07 -23.38
CA ASN A 285 -0.36 -24.05 -22.54
C ASN A 285 0.88 -23.50 -23.27
N THR A 286 0.70 -22.51 -24.14
CA THR A 286 1.75 -21.89 -24.96
C THR A 286 1.60 -20.37 -24.95
N PRO A 287 2.03 -19.67 -23.88
CA PRO A 287 1.82 -18.24 -23.73
C PRO A 287 2.58 -17.37 -24.73
N TYR A 288 2.04 -16.17 -24.93
CA TYR A 288 2.79 -15.03 -25.45
C TYR A 288 3.93 -14.67 -24.49
N GLN A 289 5.14 -14.49 -24.99
CA GLN A 289 6.32 -14.33 -24.14
C GLN A 289 7.37 -13.40 -24.74
N LEU A 290 7.97 -12.56 -23.88
CA LEU A 290 9.25 -11.91 -24.17
C LEU A 290 10.35 -12.98 -24.16
N SER A 291 11.37 -12.89 -25.02
CA SER A 291 12.46 -13.88 -25.01
C SER A 291 13.81 -13.36 -25.51
N LEU A 292 14.88 -13.86 -24.90
CA LEU A 292 16.25 -13.70 -25.37
C LEU A 292 16.74 -15.06 -25.86
N THR A 293 16.74 -15.26 -27.17
CA THR A 293 17.24 -16.52 -27.78
C THR A 293 18.73 -16.41 -28.12
N PRO A 294 19.60 -17.29 -27.58
CA PRO A 294 21.01 -17.34 -27.96
C PRO A 294 21.22 -17.57 -29.46
N PRO A 295 22.27 -16.99 -30.08
CA PRO A 295 22.55 -17.14 -31.51
C PRO A 295 22.68 -18.58 -32.01
N ASP A 296 23.15 -19.51 -31.18
CA ASP A 296 23.31 -20.92 -31.58
C ASP A 296 21.98 -21.70 -31.54
N ILE A 297 21.08 -21.36 -30.62
CA ILE A 297 19.71 -21.91 -30.59
C ILE A 297 18.93 -21.38 -31.80
N LEU A 298 19.03 -20.07 -32.10
CA LEU A 298 18.48 -19.47 -33.33
C LEU A 298 18.95 -20.21 -34.59
N ARG A 299 20.26 -20.48 -34.72
CA ARG A 299 20.82 -21.24 -35.85
C ARG A 299 20.26 -22.66 -35.91
N GLN A 300 20.18 -23.35 -34.78
CA GLN A 300 19.64 -24.71 -34.72
C GLN A 300 18.17 -24.75 -35.18
N THR A 301 17.31 -23.86 -34.69
CA THR A 301 15.90 -23.80 -35.12
C THR A 301 15.76 -23.41 -36.60
N MET A 302 16.60 -22.52 -37.12
CA MET A 302 16.61 -22.16 -38.55
C MET A 302 17.02 -23.34 -39.47
N ILE A 303 17.80 -24.30 -38.97
CA ILE A 303 18.28 -25.46 -39.74
C ILE A 303 17.32 -26.65 -39.64
N PHE A 304 16.85 -26.97 -38.43
CA PHE A 304 16.05 -28.18 -38.16
C PHE A 304 14.54 -27.93 -38.08
N GLY A 305 14.12 -26.65 -38.10
CA GLY A 305 12.73 -26.24 -37.89
C GLY A 305 12.35 -26.10 -36.41
N GLY A 306 11.25 -25.40 -36.18
CA GLY A 306 10.68 -25.12 -34.86
C GLY A 306 10.07 -23.72 -34.82
N VAL A 307 9.18 -23.47 -33.85
CA VAL A 307 8.53 -22.17 -33.65
C VAL A 307 9.34 -21.37 -32.63
N MET A 308 9.88 -20.22 -33.03
CA MET A 308 10.49 -19.27 -32.10
C MET A 308 9.41 -18.34 -31.56
N LEU A 309 9.12 -18.46 -30.27
CA LEU A 309 8.21 -17.55 -29.57
C LEU A 309 9.00 -16.36 -29.04
N HIS A 310 8.75 -15.20 -29.65
CA HIS A 310 9.35 -13.91 -29.32
C HIS A 310 8.31 -12.83 -29.63
N ASP A 311 7.42 -12.59 -28.68
CA ASP A 311 6.51 -11.44 -28.70
C ASP A 311 7.23 -10.19 -28.21
N GLY A 312 6.80 -9.02 -28.68
CA GLY A 312 7.29 -7.74 -28.17
C GLY A 312 6.29 -7.08 -27.20
N PRO A 313 6.73 -6.11 -26.39
CA PRO A 313 5.88 -5.35 -25.47
C PRO A 313 4.67 -4.66 -26.13
N GLU A 314 4.73 -4.40 -27.44
CA GLU A 314 3.61 -3.86 -28.23
C GLU A 314 2.43 -4.82 -28.40
N ARG A 315 2.63 -6.12 -28.11
CA ARG A 315 1.62 -7.19 -28.15
C ARG A 315 0.80 -7.29 -26.85
N ALA A 316 1.25 -6.64 -25.78
CA ALA A 316 0.62 -6.71 -24.46
C ALA A 316 -0.75 -6.01 -24.44
N ASP A 317 -1.79 -6.70 -23.94
CA ASP A 317 -3.14 -6.17 -23.82
C ASP A 317 -3.21 -5.07 -22.76
N LEU A 318 -3.86 -3.95 -23.12
CA LEU A 318 -3.90 -2.73 -22.30
C LEU A 318 -5.27 -2.52 -21.68
N SER A 319 -5.29 -2.15 -20.41
CA SER A 319 -6.52 -1.87 -19.67
C SER A 319 -6.36 -0.72 -18.67
N ASP A 320 -7.45 0.03 -18.48
CA ASP A 320 -7.55 1.20 -17.60
C ASP A 320 -8.63 0.93 -16.55
N HIS A 321 -8.30 1.11 -15.28
CA HIS A 321 -9.15 0.81 -14.12
C HIS A 321 -9.19 1.97 -13.14
N MET A 322 -10.27 2.05 -12.37
CA MET A 322 -10.41 2.98 -11.24
C MET A 322 -10.52 2.18 -9.94
N LEU A 323 -9.43 2.14 -9.18
CA LEU A 323 -9.33 1.51 -7.87
C LEU A 323 -10.10 2.35 -6.83
N GLY A 324 -10.91 1.67 -6.02
CA GLY A 324 -11.70 2.27 -4.94
C GLY A 324 -11.21 1.82 -3.57
N HIS A 325 -11.51 2.61 -2.53
CA HIS A 325 -11.18 2.28 -1.15
C HIS A 325 -11.70 0.88 -0.77
N GLY A 326 -10.81 -0.01 -0.35
CA GLY A 326 -11.15 -1.35 0.12
C GLY A 326 -11.56 -2.36 -0.97
N ASP A 327 -11.23 -2.07 -2.24
CA ASP A 327 -11.08 -3.11 -3.25
C ASP A 327 -9.92 -4.07 -2.89
N VAL A 328 -9.83 -5.18 -3.62
CA VAL A 328 -8.64 -6.05 -3.63
C VAL A 328 -8.26 -6.34 -5.07
N LEU A 329 -7.02 -6.04 -5.45
CA LEU A 329 -6.43 -6.43 -6.73
C LEU A 329 -5.45 -7.58 -6.48
N ILE A 330 -5.50 -8.60 -7.34
CA ILE A 330 -4.66 -9.79 -7.27
C ILE A 330 -4.00 -9.96 -8.63
N LEU A 331 -2.68 -9.85 -8.72
CA LEU A 331 -1.88 -10.31 -9.85
C LEU A 331 -1.34 -11.70 -9.51
N ALA A 332 -1.29 -12.63 -10.47
CA ALA A 332 -0.69 -13.95 -10.28
C ALA A 332 -0.18 -14.58 -11.59
N THR A 333 0.66 -15.59 -11.46
CA THR A 333 1.15 -16.48 -12.54
C THR A 333 0.14 -17.59 -12.87
N ASP A 334 0.37 -18.31 -13.97
CA ASP A 334 -0.46 -19.43 -14.43
C ASP A 334 -0.65 -20.51 -13.35
N GLY A 335 0.38 -20.78 -12.53
CA GLY A 335 0.33 -21.69 -11.39
C GLY A 335 -0.78 -21.38 -10.36
N VAL A 336 -1.31 -20.15 -10.35
CA VAL A 336 -2.59 -19.84 -9.68
C VAL A 336 -3.78 -20.07 -10.60
N TRP A 337 -3.80 -19.48 -11.79
CA TRP A 337 -4.98 -19.45 -12.67
C TRP A 337 -5.38 -20.81 -13.24
N ASP A 338 -4.44 -21.73 -13.42
CA ASP A 338 -4.68 -23.11 -13.83
C ASP A 338 -5.27 -23.97 -12.71
N ASN A 339 -5.14 -23.52 -11.46
CA ASN A 339 -5.55 -24.25 -10.26
C ASN A 339 -6.76 -23.64 -9.56
N LEU A 340 -6.93 -22.31 -9.57
CA LEU A 340 -8.05 -21.55 -8.99
C LEU A 340 -8.71 -20.66 -10.04
N ASP A 341 -10.04 -20.73 -10.17
CA ASP A 341 -10.78 -19.72 -10.93
C ASP A 341 -11.03 -18.44 -10.11
N ALA A 342 -11.47 -17.37 -10.79
CA ALA A 342 -11.77 -16.09 -10.14
C ALA A 342 -12.86 -16.18 -9.05
N GLN A 343 -13.70 -17.22 -9.04
CA GLN A 343 -14.68 -17.46 -7.98
C GLN A 343 -14.02 -18.13 -6.76
N ASP A 344 -13.06 -19.03 -6.94
CA ASP A 344 -12.25 -19.60 -5.84
C ASP A 344 -11.37 -18.54 -5.17
N VAL A 345 -10.75 -17.64 -5.94
CA VAL A 345 -10.05 -16.48 -5.40
C VAL A 345 -11.03 -15.55 -4.66
N LEU A 346 -12.20 -15.24 -5.25
CA LEU A 346 -13.23 -14.43 -4.60
C LEU A 346 -13.75 -15.05 -3.28
N LYS A 347 -13.95 -16.37 -3.20
CA LYS A 347 -14.33 -17.08 -1.96
C LYS A 347 -13.27 -16.87 -0.88
N THR A 348 -11.99 -17.00 -1.24
CA THR A 348 -10.84 -16.83 -0.34
C THR A 348 -10.71 -15.39 0.15
N VAL A 349 -10.75 -14.41 -0.75
CA VAL A 349 -10.72 -12.99 -0.39
C VAL A 349 -11.92 -12.60 0.47
N THR A 350 -13.14 -13.00 0.09
CA THR A 350 -14.36 -12.72 0.88
C THR A 350 -14.30 -13.34 2.27
N ARG A 351 -13.73 -14.55 2.41
CA ARG A 351 -13.49 -15.19 3.72
C ARG A 351 -12.56 -14.34 4.57
N VAL A 352 -11.37 -13.99 4.07
CA VAL A 352 -10.35 -13.22 4.79
C VAL A 352 -10.84 -11.80 5.14
N MET A 353 -11.37 -11.07 4.16
CA MET A 353 -11.86 -9.69 4.35
C MET A 353 -12.97 -9.61 5.41
N ARG A 354 -13.84 -10.62 5.51
CA ARG A 354 -14.87 -10.70 6.55
C ARG A 354 -14.32 -11.12 7.92
N GLN A 355 -13.40 -12.08 7.95
CA GLN A 355 -12.79 -12.56 9.21
C GLN A 355 -11.91 -11.48 9.86
N ALA A 356 -11.17 -10.70 9.06
CA ALA A 356 -10.45 -9.52 9.49
C ALA A 356 -11.37 -8.35 9.90
N GLY A 357 -12.63 -8.35 9.42
CA GLY A 357 -13.58 -7.26 9.59
C GLY A 357 -13.35 -6.06 8.67
N ALA A 358 -12.55 -6.22 7.61
CA ALA A 358 -12.35 -5.21 6.56
C ALA A 358 -13.63 -4.98 5.73
N TRP A 359 -14.40 -6.04 5.47
CA TRP A 359 -15.75 -5.98 4.89
C TRP A 359 -16.80 -6.46 5.89
N LYS A 360 -17.92 -5.75 5.99
CA LYS A 360 -19.14 -6.17 6.72
C LYS A 360 -20.31 -6.34 5.74
N ILE A 361 -21.32 -7.10 6.14
CA ILE A 361 -22.60 -7.14 5.41
C ILE A 361 -23.53 -6.09 6.03
N ASP A 362 -23.95 -5.13 5.21
CA ASP A 362 -25.11 -4.28 5.47
C ASP A 362 -26.40 -4.96 4.99
N ARG A 363 -27.55 -4.58 5.56
CA ARG A 363 -28.86 -5.16 5.22
C ARG A 363 -29.48 -4.62 3.92
N SER A 364 -28.98 -3.48 3.44
CA SER A 364 -29.49 -2.74 2.28
C SER A 364 -28.50 -2.78 1.12
N GLU A 365 -27.20 -2.61 1.41
CA GLU A 365 -26.17 -2.38 0.38
C GLU A 365 -25.26 -3.59 0.10
N GLY A 366 -25.49 -4.73 0.77
CA GLY A 366 -24.67 -5.93 0.58
C GLY A 366 -23.34 -5.84 1.34
N TYR A 367 -22.20 -6.05 0.67
CA TYR A 367 -20.90 -5.84 1.31
C TYR A 367 -20.51 -4.37 1.29
N VAL A 368 -20.07 -3.86 2.43
CA VAL A 368 -19.48 -2.52 2.56
C VAL A 368 -18.17 -2.58 3.34
N VAL A 369 -17.24 -1.68 3.02
CA VAL A 369 -15.96 -1.57 3.73
C VAL A 369 -16.18 -1.03 5.15
N THR A 370 -15.24 -1.30 6.06
CA THR A 370 -15.25 -0.74 7.42
C THR A 370 -14.04 0.13 7.68
N ASP A 371 -14.21 1.12 8.56
CA ASP A 371 -13.19 2.11 8.93
C ASP A 371 -11.91 1.47 9.52
N LYS A 372 -12.00 0.20 9.95
CA LYS A 372 -10.87 -0.58 10.45
C LYS A 372 -9.84 -0.91 9.38
N ILE A 373 -10.20 -0.91 8.10
CA ILE A 373 -9.33 -1.45 7.03
C ILE A 373 -7.96 -0.77 7.00
N GLY A 374 -7.88 0.53 7.27
CA GLY A 374 -6.63 1.29 7.36
C GLY A 374 -5.70 0.86 8.50
N ASP A 375 -6.23 0.30 9.59
CA ASP A 375 -5.43 -0.32 10.66
C ASP A 375 -5.01 -1.75 10.27
N LEU A 376 -5.86 -2.49 9.56
CA LEU A 376 -5.60 -3.89 9.18
C LEU A 376 -4.47 -4.03 8.15
N VAL A 377 -4.34 -3.07 7.22
CA VAL A 377 -3.24 -3.04 6.25
C VAL A 377 -1.90 -2.59 6.86
N LYS A 378 -1.91 -1.89 8.00
CA LYS A 378 -0.72 -1.32 8.66
C LYS A 378 -0.20 -2.10 9.86
N GLN A 379 -1.08 -2.51 10.77
CA GLN A 379 -0.66 -2.92 12.12
C GLN A 379 -0.26 -4.40 12.26
N GLY A 380 -0.35 -5.20 11.19
CA GLY A 380 0.10 -6.60 11.20
C GLY A 380 -0.75 -7.56 12.05
N ARG A 381 -2.04 -7.25 12.28
CA ARG A 381 -2.93 -7.96 13.23
C ARG A 381 -4.04 -8.81 12.59
N VAL A 382 -3.97 -9.06 11.28
CA VAL A 382 -4.90 -10.00 10.63
C VAL A 382 -4.39 -11.40 10.87
N GLN A 383 -5.23 -12.29 11.40
CA GLN A 383 -4.89 -13.69 11.66
C GLN A 383 -5.73 -14.60 10.77
N SER A 384 -5.07 -15.52 10.05
CA SER A 384 -5.71 -16.58 9.25
C SER A 384 -5.29 -17.98 9.72
N GLN A 385 -5.51 -19.00 8.88
CA GLN A 385 -5.01 -20.35 9.12
C GLN A 385 -3.51 -20.49 8.81
N ARG A 386 -2.98 -19.64 7.92
CA ARG A 386 -1.62 -19.75 7.38
C ARG A 386 -0.68 -18.63 7.83
N LEU A 387 -1.18 -17.45 8.20
CA LEU A 387 -0.33 -16.31 8.54
C LEU A 387 -0.98 -15.40 9.60
N CYS A 388 -0.15 -14.72 10.39
CA CYS A 388 -0.53 -13.53 11.13
C CYS A 388 0.28 -12.35 10.58
N GLY A 389 -0.38 -11.29 10.08
CA GLY A 389 0.29 -10.22 9.37
C GLY A 389 -0.64 -9.10 8.92
N THR A 390 -0.22 -8.33 7.92
CA THR A 390 -1.07 -7.30 7.29
C THR A 390 -2.21 -7.94 6.50
N LEU A 391 -3.25 -7.16 6.20
CA LEU A 391 -4.38 -7.65 5.39
C LEU A 391 -3.93 -8.15 4.02
N GLN A 392 -3.07 -7.39 3.32
CA GLN A 392 -2.51 -7.76 2.02
C GLN A 392 -1.60 -9.01 2.09
N ALA A 393 -0.74 -9.13 3.10
CA ALA A 393 0.11 -10.32 3.26
C ALA A 393 -0.71 -11.58 3.54
N VAL A 394 -1.71 -11.48 4.42
CA VAL A 394 -2.61 -12.60 4.72
C VAL A 394 -3.44 -13.00 3.49
N LEU A 395 -3.92 -12.03 2.71
CA LEU A 395 -4.60 -12.32 1.44
C LEU A 395 -3.70 -13.06 0.46
N ALA A 396 -2.46 -12.60 0.25
CA ALA A 396 -1.49 -13.24 -0.64
C ALA A 396 -1.15 -14.66 -0.19
N ALA A 397 -0.85 -14.84 1.10
CA ALA A 397 -0.51 -16.13 1.69
C ALA A 397 -1.68 -17.14 1.68
N GLU A 398 -2.91 -16.68 1.86
CA GLU A 398 -4.08 -17.55 1.74
C GLU A 398 -4.34 -17.96 0.28
N ILE A 399 -4.19 -17.06 -0.71
CA ILE A 399 -4.37 -17.39 -2.13
C ILE A 399 -3.31 -18.39 -2.60
N VAL A 400 -2.02 -18.16 -2.34
CA VAL A 400 -0.95 -19.13 -2.66
C VAL A 400 -1.18 -20.45 -1.92
N GLY A 401 -1.64 -20.38 -0.67
CA GLY A 401 -1.94 -21.55 0.15
C GLY A 401 -3.15 -22.38 -0.31
N GLU A 402 -4.15 -21.79 -0.98
CA GLU A 402 -5.21 -22.53 -1.67
C GLU A 402 -4.71 -23.05 -3.03
N ALA A 403 -3.96 -22.24 -3.79
CA ALA A 403 -3.43 -22.64 -5.09
C ALA A 403 -2.45 -23.83 -4.98
N LYS A 404 -1.59 -23.86 -3.97
CA LYS A 404 -0.68 -24.99 -3.69
C LYS A 404 -1.40 -26.25 -3.18
N ALA A 405 -2.55 -26.09 -2.51
CA ALA A 405 -3.39 -27.23 -2.15
C ALA A 405 -4.14 -27.78 -3.38
N ALA A 406 -4.63 -26.88 -4.24
CA ALA A 406 -5.31 -27.21 -5.49
C ALA A 406 -4.38 -27.91 -6.51
N SER A 407 -3.14 -27.45 -6.66
CA SER A 407 -2.17 -28.04 -7.60
C SER A 407 -1.72 -29.44 -7.22
N LEU A 408 -1.76 -29.79 -5.93
CA LEU A 408 -1.37 -31.10 -5.41
C LEU A 408 -2.55 -32.09 -5.28
N ASP A 409 -3.80 -31.68 -5.51
CA ASP A 409 -4.95 -32.58 -5.52
C ASP A 409 -5.15 -33.24 -6.89
N ALA A 410 -4.75 -34.51 -6.98
CA ALA A 410 -4.90 -35.35 -8.18
C ALA A 410 -6.36 -35.62 -8.60
N ASN A 411 -7.35 -35.27 -7.77
CA ASN A 411 -8.79 -35.44 -8.05
C ASN A 411 -9.48 -34.12 -8.41
N ARG A 412 -8.78 -32.98 -8.33
CA ARG A 412 -9.37 -31.66 -8.56
C ARG A 412 -9.64 -31.40 -10.04
N GLU A 413 -10.91 -31.16 -10.37
CA GLU A 413 -11.34 -30.64 -11.67
C GLU A 413 -11.12 -29.11 -11.74
N GLY A 414 -9.85 -28.71 -11.74
CA GLY A 414 -9.40 -27.31 -11.81
C GLY A 414 -9.59 -26.67 -13.20
N PRO A 415 -9.32 -25.36 -13.32
CA PRO A 415 -9.32 -24.65 -14.61
C PRO A 415 -8.52 -25.37 -15.71
N PHE A 416 -7.27 -25.76 -15.44
CA PHE A 416 -6.44 -26.48 -16.41
C PHE A 416 -7.05 -27.82 -16.84
N ALA A 417 -7.49 -28.65 -15.89
CA ALA A 417 -8.11 -29.95 -16.18
C ALA A 417 -9.37 -29.81 -17.06
N LYS A 418 -10.17 -28.76 -16.86
CA LYS A 418 -11.32 -28.42 -17.71
C LYS A 418 -10.88 -27.95 -19.10
N ALA A 419 -9.80 -27.17 -19.18
CA ALA A 419 -9.27 -26.67 -20.44
C ALA A 419 -8.65 -27.79 -21.29
N VAL A 420 -7.87 -28.70 -20.70
CA VAL A 420 -7.38 -29.93 -21.39
C VAL A 420 -8.55 -30.72 -21.97
N LYS A 421 -9.60 -30.98 -21.19
CA LYS A 421 -10.79 -31.75 -21.65
C LYS A 421 -11.62 -31.05 -22.72
N LYS A 422 -11.49 -29.72 -22.84
CA LYS A 422 -12.12 -28.91 -23.89
C LYS A 422 -11.32 -28.97 -25.20
N GLU A 423 -10.00 -28.82 -25.11
CA GLU A 423 -9.10 -28.77 -26.28
C GLU A 423 -8.77 -30.16 -26.83
N PHE A 424 -8.58 -31.13 -25.92
CA PHE A 424 -8.23 -32.52 -26.23
C PHE A 424 -9.23 -33.49 -25.56
N PRO A 425 -10.47 -33.64 -26.07
CA PRO A 425 -11.54 -34.43 -25.42
C PRO A 425 -11.26 -35.93 -25.23
N TYR A 426 -10.17 -36.45 -25.79
CA TYR A 426 -9.72 -37.84 -25.63
C TYR A 426 -8.65 -38.01 -24.54
N GLU A 427 -8.02 -36.92 -24.09
CA GLU A 427 -7.05 -36.95 -22.99
C GLU A 427 -7.76 -37.09 -21.64
N ARG A 428 -7.13 -37.86 -20.74
CA ARG A 428 -7.68 -38.18 -19.42
C ARG A 428 -6.93 -37.47 -18.31
N TRP A 429 -6.66 -36.17 -18.48
CA TRP A 429 -6.10 -35.36 -17.42
C TRP A 429 -7.07 -35.26 -16.24
N THR A 430 -6.57 -35.41 -15.01
CA THR A 430 -7.32 -35.24 -13.76
C THR A 430 -6.38 -34.63 -12.72
N GLY A 431 -6.90 -33.70 -11.92
CA GLY A 431 -6.13 -33.02 -10.89
C GLY A 431 -5.54 -31.67 -11.32
N GLY A 432 -4.97 -30.98 -10.35
CA GLY A 432 -4.31 -29.68 -10.57
C GLY A 432 -3.01 -29.77 -11.38
N LYS A 433 -2.51 -28.61 -11.82
CA LYS A 433 -1.23 -28.45 -12.50
C LYS A 433 -0.17 -28.07 -11.47
N VAL A 434 0.79 -28.96 -11.22
CA VAL A 434 1.89 -28.71 -10.27
C VAL A 434 2.91 -27.78 -10.91
N ASP A 435 2.97 -26.54 -10.42
CA ASP A 435 3.91 -25.54 -10.92
C ASP A 435 4.57 -24.68 -9.82
N ASP A 436 5.41 -23.74 -10.25
CA ASP A 436 5.73 -22.53 -9.50
C ASP A 436 4.42 -21.73 -9.27
N ILE A 437 4.37 -20.95 -8.19
CA ILE A 437 3.17 -20.18 -7.83
C ILE A 437 3.62 -18.85 -7.22
N ALA A 438 3.15 -17.72 -7.77
CA ALA A 438 3.34 -16.40 -7.19
C ALA A 438 2.06 -15.57 -7.25
N VAL A 439 1.90 -14.69 -6.27
CA VAL A 439 0.79 -13.74 -6.15
C VAL A 439 1.33 -12.40 -5.66
N LEU A 440 0.81 -11.30 -6.23
CA LEU A 440 0.96 -9.94 -5.71
C LEU A 440 -0.43 -9.36 -5.42
N VAL A 441 -0.74 -9.11 -4.14
CA VAL A 441 -2.01 -8.51 -3.70
C VAL A 441 -1.81 -7.02 -3.41
N LEU A 442 -2.75 -6.19 -3.88
CA LEU A 442 -2.81 -4.76 -3.60
C LEU A 442 -4.16 -4.40 -2.97
N VAL A 443 -4.13 -3.66 -1.86
CA VAL A 443 -5.30 -3.13 -1.15
C VAL A 443 -5.27 -1.59 -1.18
N PRO A 444 -5.98 -0.93 -2.11
CA PRO A 444 -6.09 0.53 -2.18
C PRO A 444 -6.94 1.12 -1.04
N ILE A 445 -6.38 2.06 -0.27
CA ILE A 445 -7.06 2.77 0.81
C ILE A 445 -7.14 4.27 0.51
N ALA A 446 -8.35 4.77 0.27
CA ALA A 446 -8.58 6.22 0.14
C ALA A 446 -8.60 6.91 1.51
N GLY A 447 -8.14 8.16 1.56
CA GLY A 447 -8.05 8.98 2.78
C GLY A 447 -6.78 8.74 3.60
N ASP A 448 -5.99 7.74 3.21
CA ASP A 448 -4.67 7.46 3.75
C ASP A 448 -3.63 8.25 2.93
N GLU A 449 -3.42 9.51 3.30
CA GLU A 449 -2.28 10.26 2.76
C GLU A 449 -0.97 9.59 3.23
N PRO A 450 0.01 9.37 2.35
CA PRO A 450 1.37 9.09 2.77
C PRO A 450 1.88 10.34 3.49
N LEU A 451 1.76 10.32 4.83
CA LEU A 451 2.13 11.41 5.72
C LEU A 451 3.51 11.94 5.33
N LYS A 452 3.54 13.13 4.71
CA LYS A 452 4.79 13.73 4.22
C LYS A 452 5.62 14.20 5.41
N ASN A 453 6.37 13.21 5.90
CA ASN A 453 7.30 13.20 7.02
C ASN A 453 6.60 13.38 8.38
N ASP A 454 6.32 12.25 9.07
CA ASP A 454 6.34 12.25 10.54
C ASP A 454 7.76 12.69 10.95
N ILE A 455 7.90 13.92 11.46
CA ILE A 455 9.16 14.48 11.95
C ILE A 455 9.05 14.65 13.46
N SER A 456 9.93 13.96 14.19
CA SER A 456 9.98 13.95 15.65
C SER A 456 10.97 15.02 16.16
N ILE A 457 10.49 16.03 16.90
CA ILE A 457 11.31 17.14 17.42
C ILE A 457 11.14 17.26 18.93
N ARG A 458 12.28 17.25 19.63
CA ARG A 458 12.40 17.56 21.06
C ARG A 458 12.80 19.03 21.24
N GLY A 459 12.35 19.69 22.31
CA GLY A 459 12.75 21.07 22.60
C GLY A 459 12.20 21.65 23.91
N THR A 460 12.55 22.89 24.21
CA THR A 460 12.05 23.67 25.35
C THR A 460 10.84 24.50 24.93
N LEU A 461 9.69 24.35 25.59
CA LEU A 461 8.49 25.13 25.25
C LEU A 461 8.62 26.58 25.70
N LYS A 462 8.60 27.51 24.73
CA LYS A 462 8.66 28.96 24.98
C LYS A 462 7.27 29.58 25.14
N SER A 463 6.32 29.18 24.30
CA SER A 463 4.94 29.71 24.29
C SER A 463 4.01 28.86 23.43
N VAL A 464 2.72 28.83 23.79
CA VAL A 464 1.62 28.38 22.91
C VAL A 464 0.62 29.53 22.75
N ASP A 465 0.05 29.72 21.56
CA ASP A 465 -1.00 30.73 21.30
C ASP A 465 -2.43 30.14 21.25
N GLN A 466 -3.43 31.01 21.09
CA GLN A 466 -4.85 30.64 21.01
C GLN A 466 -5.22 29.74 19.80
N TYR A 467 -4.34 29.62 18.81
CA TYR A 467 -4.48 28.74 17.65
C TYR A 467 -3.66 27.45 17.81
N LEU A 468 -3.16 27.20 19.02
CA LEU A 468 -2.29 26.08 19.39
C LEU A 468 -0.94 26.11 18.66
N ASN A 469 -0.51 27.26 18.13
CA ASN A 469 0.82 27.37 17.53
C ASN A 469 1.87 27.36 18.65
N ILE A 470 2.90 26.55 18.47
CA ILE A 470 3.88 26.18 19.50
C ILE A 470 5.23 26.75 19.11
N LYS A 471 5.85 27.54 20.01
CA LYS A 471 7.22 28.04 19.83
C LYS A 471 8.16 27.28 20.76
N LEU A 472 9.22 26.72 20.18
CA LEU A 472 10.25 25.96 20.89
C LEU A 472 11.61 26.62 20.73
N ASP A 473 12.38 26.59 21.81
CA ASP A 473 13.81 26.88 21.82
C ASP A 473 14.61 25.60 22.09
N ASP A 474 15.93 25.64 21.90
CA ASP A 474 16.90 24.57 22.18
C ASP A 474 16.50 23.19 21.64
N ILE A 475 16.08 23.13 20.37
CA ILE A 475 15.56 21.89 19.78
C ILE A 475 16.64 20.89 19.36
N THR A 476 16.25 19.61 19.38
CA THR A 476 16.92 18.51 18.69
C THR A 476 15.90 17.71 17.89
N VAL A 477 16.30 17.20 16.73
CA VAL A 477 15.46 16.28 15.94
C VAL A 477 15.81 14.87 16.42
N LEU A 478 14.81 14.01 16.66
CA LEU A 478 15.11 12.65 17.15
C LEU A 478 15.58 11.73 16.01
N ASP A 479 15.12 12.00 14.79
CA ASP A 479 15.43 11.27 13.56
C ASP A 479 16.53 11.96 12.72
N GLU A 480 17.64 12.41 13.32
CA GLU A 480 18.66 13.24 12.63
C GLU A 480 19.23 12.59 11.35
N ILE A 481 19.35 11.26 11.32
CA ILE A 481 19.82 10.50 10.15
C ILE A 481 18.87 10.67 8.95
N LYS A 482 17.56 10.77 9.20
CA LYS A 482 16.52 10.90 8.19
C LYS A 482 16.33 12.36 7.74
N TYR A 483 16.58 13.32 8.63
CA TYR A 483 16.39 14.75 8.38
C TYR A 483 17.64 15.59 8.72
N PRO A 484 18.84 15.28 8.17
CA PRO A 484 20.09 15.91 8.60
C PRO A 484 20.14 17.43 8.36
N HIS A 485 19.35 17.93 7.41
CA HIS A 485 19.19 19.35 7.12
C HIS A 485 18.47 20.14 8.23
N LEU A 486 17.78 19.48 9.17
CA LEU A 486 17.12 20.11 10.32
C LEU A 486 17.99 20.14 11.59
N SER A 487 19.10 19.39 11.65
CA SER A 487 20.00 19.31 12.81
C SER A 487 20.58 20.68 13.25
N SER A 488 20.71 21.60 12.30
CA SER A 488 21.19 22.98 12.47
C SER A 488 20.14 23.93 13.07
N VAL A 489 18.86 23.57 13.02
CA VAL A 489 17.78 24.39 13.57
C VAL A 489 17.79 24.24 15.09
N LYS A 490 17.84 25.36 15.82
CA LYS A 490 17.80 25.38 17.30
C LYS A 490 16.56 26.02 17.90
N ASN A 491 15.81 26.82 17.15
CA ASN A 491 14.53 27.35 17.59
C ASN A 491 13.52 27.20 16.44
N VAL A 492 12.27 26.83 16.74
CA VAL A 492 11.23 26.61 15.71
C VAL A 492 9.89 27.19 16.15
N PHE A 493 9.10 27.63 15.18
CA PHE A 493 7.69 27.95 15.35
C PHE A 493 6.86 26.93 14.56
N ILE A 494 6.00 26.21 15.26
CA ILE A 494 5.17 25.12 14.76
C ILE A 494 3.73 25.60 14.75
N ARG A 495 3.01 25.42 13.63
CA ARG A 495 1.60 25.79 13.55
C ARG A 495 0.74 24.72 14.25
N GLY A 496 -0.26 25.09 15.04
CA GLY A 496 -1.08 24.13 15.79
C GLY A 496 -1.77 23.09 14.90
N SER A 497 -2.15 23.50 13.69
CA SER A 497 -2.76 22.63 12.67
C SER A 497 -1.80 21.59 12.04
N VAL A 498 -0.53 21.54 12.43
CA VAL A 498 0.46 20.53 11.99
C VAL A 498 1.02 19.68 13.13
N VAL A 499 0.53 19.85 14.36
CA VAL A 499 0.92 19.05 15.53
C VAL A 499 0.00 17.84 15.64
N ARG A 500 0.57 16.63 15.54
CA ARG A 500 -0.20 15.38 15.65
C ARG A 500 -0.49 15.00 17.10
N TYR A 501 0.52 15.13 17.96
CA TYR A 501 0.42 15.03 19.42
C TYR A 501 1.64 15.70 20.07
N VAL A 502 1.52 15.96 21.37
CA VAL A 502 2.59 16.47 22.24
C VAL A 502 2.80 15.44 23.34
N HIS A 503 4.05 15.04 23.57
CA HIS A 503 4.41 14.18 24.70
C HIS A 503 5.07 15.01 25.81
N LEU A 504 4.54 14.84 27.03
CA LEU A 504 4.92 15.58 28.23
C LEU A 504 5.52 14.62 29.26
N ASP A 505 6.63 15.02 29.87
CA ASP A 505 7.22 14.31 31.00
C ASP A 505 6.22 14.33 32.18
N ARG A 506 5.73 13.14 32.58
CA ARG A 506 4.70 12.96 33.61
C ARG A 506 5.10 13.56 34.96
N GLU A 507 6.40 13.59 35.29
CA GLU A 507 6.88 14.17 36.56
C GLU A 507 6.83 15.70 36.57
N ARG A 508 6.58 16.33 35.41
CA ARG A 508 6.58 17.79 35.23
C ARG A 508 5.19 18.40 35.00
N VAL A 509 4.14 17.57 34.93
CA VAL A 509 2.76 18.02 34.75
C VAL A 509 2.07 18.13 36.11
N ASP A 510 1.68 19.35 36.51
CA ASP A 510 0.82 19.56 37.67
C ASP A 510 -0.62 19.14 37.32
N VAL A 511 -0.95 17.90 37.69
CA VAL A 511 -2.27 17.30 37.44
C VAL A 511 -3.38 18.05 38.20
N GLY A 512 -3.11 18.57 39.40
CA GLY A 512 -4.11 19.30 40.19
C GLY A 512 -4.49 20.62 39.54
N LEU A 513 -3.49 21.39 39.09
CA LEU A 513 -3.71 22.62 38.34
C LEU A 513 -4.47 22.38 37.02
N LEU A 514 -4.17 21.26 36.34
CA LEU A 514 -4.82 20.85 35.10
C LEU A 514 -6.30 20.46 35.31
N GLU A 515 -6.58 19.67 36.35
CA GLU A 515 -7.95 19.32 36.74
C GLU A 515 -8.79 20.57 37.10
N ASP A 516 -8.23 21.50 37.88
CA ASP A 516 -8.93 22.73 38.25
C ASP A 516 -9.09 23.70 37.08
N ALA A 517 -8.22 23.68 36.07
CA ALA A 517 -8.43 24.41 34.82
C ALA A 517 -9.62 23.83 34.05
N CYS A 518 -9.60 22.52 33.76
CA CYS A 518 -10.68 21.82 33.07
C CYS A 518 -12.03 21.97 33.80
N ARG A 519 -12.03 21.94 35.14
CA ARG A 519 -13.23 22.10 35.98
C ARG A 519 -13.85 23.49 35.87
N ARG A 520 -13.03 24.56 35.85
CA ARG A 520 -13.50 25.95 35.67
C ARG A 520 -14.06 26.18 34.26
N GLU A 521 -13.42 25.61 33.25
CA GLU A 521 -13.87 25.72 31.85
C GLU A 521 -15.18 24.94 31.61
N ALA A 522 -15.29 23.73 32.16
CA ALA A 522 -16.53 22.95 32.14
C ALA A 522 -17.68 23.58 32.95
N GLN A 523 -17.38 24.53 33.86
CA GLN A 523 -18.38 25.38 34.50
C GLN A 523 -18.76 26.58 33.62
N ALA A 524 -17.80 27.28 33.02
CA ALA A 524 -18.05 28.39 32.09
C ALA A 524 -18.88 27.95 30.86
N ALA A 525 -18.60 26.77 30.30
CA ALA A 525 -19.38 26.17 29.22
C ALA A 525 -20.84 25.86 29.60
N LYS A 526 -21.15 25.72 30.90
CA LYS A 526 -22.51 25.45 31.42
C LYS A 526 -23.30 26.71 31.76
N THR A 527 -22.64 27.84 32.03
CA THR A 527 -23.33 29.08 32.45
C THR A 527 -23.72 30.01 31.30
N GLY A 528 -23.22 29.77 30.08
CA GLY A 528 -23.67 30.46 28.87
C GLY A 528 -23.33 31.96 28.78
N ALA A 529 -22.55 32.48 29.72
CA ALA A 529 -22.19 33.90 29.82
C ALA A 529 -21.07 34.28 28.82
N GLY A 530 -21.39 34.24 27.52
CA GLY A 530 -20.41 34.48 26.44
C GLY A 530 -20.96 35.07 25.13
N LYS A 531 -22.20 35.56 25.09
CA LYS A 531 -22.77 36.29 23.94
C LYS A 531 -23.69 37.45 24.35
N LYS A 532 -23.11 38.56 24.78
CA LYS A 532 -23.71 39.92 24.83
C LYS A 532 -22.61 40.96 25.02
N GLY A 533 -22.62 42.02 24.22
CA GLY A 533 -21.73 43.17 24.34
C GLY A 533 -20.62 43.21 23.26
N GLU A 534 -20.85 44.08 22.28
CA GLU A 534 -19.90 44.80 21.40
C GLU A 534 -18.67 44.04 20.87
#